data_AF-A0A395ILK7-F1
#
_entry.id   AF-A0A395ILK7-F1
#
_cell.length_a   1.000
_cell.length_b   1.000
_cell.length_c   1.000
_cell.angle_alpha   90.00
_cell.angle_beta   90.00
_cell.angle_gamma   90.00
#
_symmetry.space_group_name_H-M   'P 1'
#
loop_
_entity.id
_entity.type
_entity.pdbx_description
1 polymer ?
#
loop_
_entity_poly.entity_id
_entity_poly.type
_entity_poly.pdbx_seq_one_letter_code
_entity_poly.pdbx_strand_id
1 'polypeptide(L)'
;MENQSIEPKFADTYAYRAMVPKNIARNAMGDDLALNGQLYLGYGGYIITYPVEHGDLINMVALKKTKGIEWDKKNWLIRATKKEMLSDLEGYEDNLVQLVSEYGTRDRWGLFDLPHSQKYYRGRACLMGDAAHASTPHLGAGSGMAF
;
A
#
# COMPACT_ATOMS: atom_id res chain seq x y z
N MET A 1 -35.85 8.25 -6.92
CA MET A 1 -34.58 7.51 -6.83
C MET A 1 -33.95 7.91 -5.52
N GLU A 2 -33.92 7.00 -4.55
CA GLU A 2 -33.25 7.24 -3.28
C GLU A 2 -31.76 7.52 -3.53
N ASN A 3 -31.25 8.58 -2.90
CA ASN A 3 -29.81 8.87 -2.90
C ASN A 3 -29.13 7.83 -2.00
N GLN A 4 -28.75 6.68 -2.56
CA GLN A 4 -27.92 5.72 -1.85
C GLN A 4 -26.49 6.27 -1.75
N SER A 5 -25.96 6.36 -0.52
CA SER A 5 -24.56 6.75 -0.31
C SER A 5 -23.62 5.70 -0.92
N ILE A 6 -22.59 6.15 -1.63
CA ILE A 6 -21.52 5.29 -2.13
C ILE A 6 -20.38 5.38 -1.13
N GLU A 7 -20.03 4.25 -0.53
CA GLU A 7 -18.99 4.17 0.50
C GLU A 7 -17.77 3.41 -0.02
N PRO A 8 -16.55 3.81 0.37
CA PRO A 8 -15.36 3.02 0.11
C PRO A 8 -15.48 1.59 0.65
N LYS A 9 -14.92 0.63 -0.07
CA LYS A 9 -14.90 -0.78 0.29
C LYS A 9 -13.47 -1.22 0.53
N PHE A 10 -13.27 -1.98 1.61
CA PHE A 10 -11.97 -2.58 1.88
C PHE A 10 -11.64 -3.57 0.77
N ALA A 11 -10.48 -3.42 0.15
CA ALA A 11 -10.07 -4.18 -1.03
C ALA A 11 -9.39 -5.52 -0.65
N ASP A 12 -9.72 -6.07 0.53
CA ASP A 12 -9.13 -7.31 1.05
C ASP A 12 -7.60 -7.29 1.11
N THR A 13 -7.00 -6.09 1.20
CA THR A 13 -5.54 -5.90 1.12
C THR A 13 -5.11 -4.78 2.05
N TYR A 14 -4.00 -4.99 2.73
CA TYR A 14 -3.36 -3.94 3.53
C TYR A 14 -1.86 -3.86 3.27
N ALA A 15 -1.24 -2.77 3.70
CA ALA A 15 0.18 -2.51 3.50
C ALA A 15 0.91 -2.21 4.81
N TYR A 16 2.17 -2.66 4.89
CA TYR A 16 3.19 -2.13 5.79
C TYR A 16 4.08 -1.16 5.00
N ARG A 17 4.52 -0.07 5.64
CA ARG A 17 5.38 0.94 5.02
C ARG A 17 6.66 1.08 5.83
N ALA A 18 7.81 1.14 5.18
CA ALA A 18 9.10 1.29 5.81
C ALA A 18 9.97 2.31 5.05
N MET A 19 10.85 2.98 5.79
CA MET A 19 11.86 3.88 5.25
C MET A 19 13.23 3.40 5.73
N VAL A 20 14.02 2.84 4.82
CA VAL A 20 15.31 2.21 5.15
C VAL A 20 16.45 3.12 4.71
N PRO A 21 17.44 3.41 5.58
CA PRO A 21 18.64 4.15 5.18
C PRO A 21 19.41 3.44 4.05
N LYS A 22 19.90 4.22 3.08
CA LYS A 22 20.62 3.72 1.89
C LYS A 22 21.72 2.71 2.22
N ASN A 23 22.58 3.02 3.17
CA ASN A 23 23.70 2.15 3.55
C ASN A 23 23.23 0.80 4.09
N ILE A 24 22.15 0.78 4.86
CA ILE A 24 21.55 -0.45 5.38
C ILE A 24 20.96 -1.28 4.24
N ALA A 25 20.18 -0.65 3.35
CA ALA A 25 19.59 -1.34 2.19
C ALA A 25 20.66 -1.92 1.24
N ARG A 26 21.71 -1.14 0.94
CA ARG A 26 22.83 -1.58 0.10
C ARG A 26 23.57 -2.77 0.70
N ASN A 27 23.83 -2.75 2.01
CA ASN A 27 24.50 -3.87 2.68
C ASN A 27 23.65 -5.14 2.66
N ALA A 28 22.32 -4.99 2.74
CA ALA A 28 21.40 -6.12 2.79
C ALA A 28 21.09 -6.73 1.41
N MET A 29 20.96 -5.91 0.37
CA MET A 29 20.46 -6.35 -0.95
C MET A 29 21.45 -6.13 -2.10
N GLY A 30 22.56 -5.44 -1.88
CA GLY A 30 23.46 -4.97 -2.93
C GLY A 30 22.97 -3.70 -3.65
N ASP A 31 23.85 -3.07 -4.40
CA ASP A 31 23.60 -1.76 -5.03
C ASP A 31 22.49 -1.82 -6.09
N ASP A 32 22.48 -2.84 -6.95
CA ASP A 32 21.53 -2.96 -8.07
C ASP A 32 20.08 -3.05 -7.61
N LEU A 33 19.84 -3.81 -6.54
CA LEU A 33 18.50 -3.98 -5.96
C LEU A 33 18.12 -2.81 -5.05
N ALA A 34 19.06 -2.28 -4.27
CA ALA A 34 18.77 -1.21 -3.32
C ALA A 34 18.56 0.15 -3.98
N LEU A 35 19.25 0.45 -5.08
CA LEU A 35 19.27 1.78 -5.70
C LEU A 35 18.37 1.91 -6.93
N ASN A 36 17.48 0.95 -7.15
CA ASN A 36 16.50 0.96 -8.24
C ASN A 36 15.10 0.57 -7.73
N GLY A 37 14.08 0.86 -8.52
CA GLY A 37 12.73 0.40 -8.26
C GLY A 37 12.61 -1.11 -8.46
N GLN A 38 12.13 -1.84 -7.45
CA GLN A 38 11.95 -3.30 -7.51
C GLN A 38 10.53 -3.70 -7.10
N LEU A 39 10.04 -4.79 -7.69
CA LEU A 39 8.77 -5.42 -7.34
C LEU A 39 9.01 -6.91 -7.07
N TYR A 40 8.99 -7.29 -5.80
CA TYR A 40 9.15 -8.66 -5.34
C TYR A 40 7.77 -9.32 -5.20
N LEU A 41 7.48 -10.29 -6.07
CA LEU A 41 6.19 -10.96 -6.12
C LEU A 41 6.17 -12.19 -5.22
N GLY A 42 5.08 -12.36 -4.47
CA GLY A 42 4.83 -13.56 -3.68
C GLY A 42 3.36 -13.98 -3.73
N TYR A 43 3.04 -15.13 -3.16
CA TYR A 43 1.65 -15.59 -3.15
C TYR A 43 0.81 -14.75 -2.19
N GLY A 44 -0.22 -14.09 -2.72
CA GLY A 44 -1.13 -13.26 -1.94
C GLY A 44 -0.54 -11.93 -1.47
N GLY A 45 0.49 -11.40 -2.13
CA GLY A 45 1.08 -10.11 -1.80
C GLY A 45 2.25 -9.74 -2.71
N TYR A 46 2.86 -8.58 -2.44
CA TYR A 46 4.14 -8.21 -3.04
C TYR A 46 4.83 -7.17 -2.17
N ILE A 47 6.14 -7.02 -2.34
CA ILE A 47 6.94 -5.93 -1.76
C ILE A 47 7.42 -5.05 -2.90
N ILE A 48 7.17 -3.75 -2.82
CA ILE A 48 7.72 -2.76 -3.74
C ILE A 48 8.74 -1.89 -3.02
N THR A 49 9.88 -1.64 -3.66
CA THR A 49 10.94 -0.77 -3.11
C THR A 49 11.36 0.24 -4.16
N TYR A 50 11.75 1.44 -3.72
CA TYR A 50 12.34 2.45 -4.59
C TYR A 50 13.10 3.52 -3.78
N PRO A 51 14.21 4.06 -4.32
CA PRO A 51 14.92 5.16 -3.71
C PRO A 51 14.09 6.45 -3.72
N VAL A 52 14.18 7.21 -2.63
CA VAL A 52 13.60 8.54 -2.44
C VAL A 52 14.64 9.43 -1.77
N GLU A 53 14.36 10.73 -1.60
CA GLU A 53 15.27 11.68 -0.95
C GLU A 53 16.68 11.62 -1.57
N HIS A 54 16.77 11.84 -2.89
CA HIS A 54 18.02 11.74 -3.65
C HIS A 54 18.76 10.39 -3.51
N GLY A 55 18.06 9.33 -3.09
CA GLY A 55 18.59 7.99 -2.89
C GLY A 55 19.16 7.74 -1.50
N ASP A 56 18.98 8.65 -0.55
CA ASP A 56 19.44 8.47 0.85
C ASP A 56 18.50 7.58 1.67
N LEU A 57 17.25 7.46 1.24
CA LEU A 57 16.26 6.55 1.82
C LEU A 57 15.67 5.64 0.74
N ILE A 58 15.41 4.40 1.13
CA ILE A 58 14.66 3.43 0.32
C ILE A 58 13.28 3.30 0.93
N ASN A 59 12.26 3.75 0.21
CA ASN A 59 10.88 3.51 0.58
C ASN A 59 10.51 2.06 0.22
N MET A 60 9.99 1.33 1.19
CA MET A 60 9.50 -0.04 0.99
C MET A 60 8.03 -0.13 1.40
N VAL A 61 7.22 -0.79 0.57
CA VAL A 61 5.82 -1.07 0.87
C VAL A 61 5.56 -2.55 0.66
N ALA A 62 5.16 -3.23 1.72
CA ALA A 62 4.84 -4.66 1.69
C ALA A 62 3.32 -4.83 1.79
N LEU A 63 2.71 -5.42 0.77
CA LEU A 63 1.27 -5.63 0.70
C LEU A 63 0.93 -7.09 0.97
N LYS A 64 -0.16 -7.28 1.70
CA LYS A 64 -0.72 -8.59 2.01
C LYS A 64 -2.21 -8.59 1.71
N LYS A 65 -2.64 -9.55 0.89
CA LYS A 65 -4.04 -9.89 0.70
C LYS A 65 -4.51 -10.72 1.90
N THR A 66 -5.70 -10.41 2.38
CA THR A 66 -6.35 -11.09 3.50
C THR A 66 -7.79 -11.40 3.12
N LYS A 67 -8.36 -12.47 3.71
CA LYS A 67 -9.79 -12.76 3.62
C LYS A 67 -10.33 -12.91 5.03
N GLY A 68 -11.48 -12.31 5.32
CA GLY A 68 -12.17 -12.46 6.59
C GLY A 68 -11.71 -11.52 7.71
N ILE A 69 -10.96 -10.46 7.39
CA ILE A 69 -10.76 -9.34 8.30
C ILE A 69 -11.78 -8.26 7.95
N GLU A 70 -12.69 -7.96 8.89
CA GLU A 70 -13.48 -6.75 8.79
C GLU A 70 -12.62 -5.55 9.18
N TRP A 71 -12.54 -4.56 8.28
CA TRP A 71 -11.79 -3.34 8.53
C TRP A 71 -12.73 -2.24 9.01
N ASP A 72 -12.38 -1.58 10.13
CA ASP A 72 -13.13 -0.41 10.59
C ASP A 72 -12.99 0.73 9.56
N LYS A 73 -14.10 1.06 8.90
CA LYS A 73 -14.14 2.13 7.89
C LYS A 73 -13.76 3.50 8.45
N LYS A 74 -13.80 3.70 9.77
CA LYS A 74 -13.38 4.94 10.43
C LYS A 74 -11.88 4.99 10.74
N ASN A 75 -11.21 3.85 10.83
CA ASN A 75 -9.80 3.73 11.21
C ASN A 75 -9.04 2.90 10.17
N TRP A 76 -8.43 3.57 9.20
CA TRP A 76 -7.70 2.91 8.11
C TRP A 76 -6.30 2.40 8.53
N LEU A 77 -5.87 2.76 9.74
CA LEU A 77 -4.63 2.32 10.36
C LEU A 77 -4.96 1.39 11.53
N ILE A 78 -4.45 0.16 11.47
CA ILE A 78 -4.57 -0.81 12.56
C ILE A 78 -3.17 -1.15 13.05
N ARG A 79 -2.93 -1.01 14.35
CA ARG A 79 -1.63 -1.33 14.95
C ARG A 79 -1.23 -2.78 14.66
N ALA A 80 0.05 -2.99 14.41
CA ALA A 80 0.65 -4.29 14.21
C ALA A 80 1.96 -4.42 15.00
N THR A 81 2.28 -5.64 15.37
CA THR A 81 3.51 -6.01 16.03
C THR A 81 4.55 -6.45 15.01
N LYS A 82 5.83 -6.41 15.39
CA LYS A 82 6.91 -6.98 14.57
C LYS A 82 6.65 -8.46 14.25
N LYS A 83 6.11 -9.20 15.22
CA LYS A 83 5.80 -10.63 15.07
C LYS A 83 4.75 -10.88 13.99
N GLU A 84 3.68 -10.07 13.95
CA GLU A 84 2.67 -10.16 12.90
C GLU A 84 3.26 -9.82 11.53
N MET A 85 4.08 -8.76 11.44
CA MET A 85 4.77 -8.40 10.19
C MET A 85 5.65 -9.54 9.67
N LEU A 86 6.43 -10.17 10.56
CA LEU A 86 7.26 -11.33 10.21
C LEU A 86 6.43 -12.50 9.70
N SER A 87 5.29 -12.79 10.36
CA SER A 87 4.38 -13.86 9.95
C SER A 87 3.70 -13.57 8.60
N ASP A 88 3.32 -12.33 8.33
CA ASP A 88 2.63 -11.98 7.08
C ASP A 88 3.55 -12.06 5.85
N LEU A 89 4.85 -11.84 6.07
CA LEU A 89 5.90 -11.82 5.06
C LEU A 89 6.70 -13.14 4.99
N GLU A 90 6.22 -14.20 5.64
CA GLU A 90 6.81 -15.53 5.52
C GLU A 90 6.88 -15.97 4.04
N GLY A 91 8.01 -16.52 3.63
CA GLY A 91 8.27 -16.99 2.27
C GLY A 91 8.87 -15.94 1.32
N TYR A 92 9.00 -14.68 1.74
CA TYR A 92 9.87 -13.72 1.07
C TYR A 92 11.33 -13.91 1.51
N GLU A 93 12.25 -13.27 0.79
CA GLU A 93 13.67 -13.30 1.10
C GLU A 93 13.96 -12.61 2.45
N ASP A 94 14.84 -13.22 3.25
CA ASP A 94 15.05 -12.86 4.66
C ASP A 94 15.48 -11.41 4.87
N ASN A 95 16.36 -10.87 4.01
CA ASN A 95 16.79 -9.49 4.10
C ASN A 95 15.61 -8.53 3.88
N LEU A 96 14.74 -8.77 2.89
CA LEU A 96 13.53 -7.96 2.68
C LEU A 96 12.62 -7.96 3.91
N VAL A 97 12.36 -9.14 4.46
CA VAL A 97 11.50 -9.32 5.65
C VAL A 97 12.10 -8.59 6.86
N GLN A 98 13.41 -8.72 7.07
CA GLN A 98 14.12 -8.03 8.15
C GLN A 98 14.05 -6.51 8.01
N LEU A 99 14.31 -5.99 6.80
CA LEU A 99 14.26 -4.55 6.55
C LEU A 99 12.86 -3.97 6.81
N VAL A 100 11.81 -4.60 6.27
CA VAL A 100 10.42 -4.13 6.47
C VAL A 100 10.01 -4.24 7.93
N SER A 101 10.36 -5.32 8.63
CA SER A 101 9.96 -5.52 10.04
C SER A 101 10.71 -4.64 11.03
N GLU A 102 11.95 -4.24 10.72
CA GLU A 102 12.76 -3.37 11.57
C GLU A 102 12.44 -1.89 11.37
N TYR A 103 12.39 -1.44 10.11
CA TYR A 103 12.20 -0.03 9.75
C TYR A 103 10.75 0.34 9.42
N GLY A 104 9.85 -0.65 9.45
CA GLY A 104 8.45 -0.44 9.14
C GLY A 104 7.69 0.29 10.25
N THR A 105 6.74 1.12 9.82
CA THR A 105 5.69 1.62 10.69
C THR A 105 4.96 0.42 11.29
N ARG A 106 4.69 0.47 12.60
CA ARG A 106 3.97 -0.58 13.31
C ARG A 106 2.47 -0.53 13.06
N ASP A 107 2.06 -0.23 11.84
CA ASP A 107 0.68 -0.02 11.43
C ASP A 107 0.42 -0.73 10.10
N ARG A 108 -0.71 -1.44 10.02
CA ARG A 108 -1.30 -1.93 8.78
C ARG A 108 -2.18 -0.84 8.20
N TRP A 109 -1.95 -0.52 6.94
CA TRP A 109 -2.71 0.44 6.17
C TRP A 109 -3.74 -0.30 5.32
N GLY A 110 -5.01 -0.20 5.70
CA GLY A 110 -6.10 -0.82 4.93
C GLY A 110 -6.25 -0.12 3.58
N LEU A 111 -6.32 -0.88 2.50
CA LEU A 111 -6.54 -0.34 1.17
C LEU A 111 -8.04 -0.39 0.84
N PHE A 112 -8.56 0.73 0.37
CA PHE A 112 -9.96 0.88 0.01
C PHE A 112 -10.08 1.37 -1.43
N ASP A 113 -11.13 0.93 -2.12
CA ASP A 113 -11.56 1.44 -3.42
C ASP A 113 -13.02 1.90 -3.40
N LEU A 114 -13.46 2.59 -4.45
CA LEU A 114 -14.82 3.13 -4.57
C LEU A 114 -15.53 2.56 -5.82
N PRO A 115 -15.93 1.27 -5.82
CA PRO A 115 -16.54 0.65 -6.98
C PRO A 115 -18.01 1.08 -7.13
N HIS A 116 -18.33 1.76 -8.23
CA HIS A 116 -19.71 2.12 -8.58
C HIS A 116 -19.90 2.36 -10.09
N SER A 117 -21.17 2.43 -10.51
CA SER A 117 -21.59 2.75 -11.89
C SER A 117 -22.33 4.09 -12.01
N GLN A 118 -22.43 4.85 -10.92
CA GLN A 118 -23.07 6.17 -10.90
C GLN A 118 -22.32 7.20 -11.74
N LYS A 119 -23.07 8.17 -12.29
CA LYS A 119 -22.49 9.32 -13.00
C LYS A 119 -21.72 10.21 -12.04
N TYR A 120 -20.64 10.83 -12.52
CA TYR A 120 -19.85 11.78 -11.73
C TYR A 120 -20.43 13.19 -11.69
N TYR A 121 -21.57 13.47 -12.34
CA TYR A 121 -22.14 14.82 -12.39
C TYR A 121 -23.66 14.82 -12.23
N ARG A 122 -24.18 15.95 -11.74
CA ARG A 122 -25.61 16.27 -11.70
C ARG A 122 -25.81 17.78 -11.81
N GLY A 123 -26.50 18.23 -12.85
CA GLY A 123 -26.74 19.65 -13.08
C GLY A 123 -25.42 20.41 -13.25
N ARG A 124 -25.11 21.32 -12.33
CA ARG A 124 -23.88 22.14 -12.34
C ARG A 124 -22.81 21.66 -11.35
N ALA A 125 -22.96 20.47 -10.78
CA ALA A 125 -21.98 19.86 -9.88
C ALA A 125 -21.36 18.62 -10.53
N CYS A 126 -20.04 18.45 -10.37
CA CYS A 126 -19.27 17.31 -10.85
C CYS A 126 -18.28 16.86 -9.75
N LEU A 127 -18.00 15.55 -9.70
CA LEU A 127 -16.99 14.92 -8.86
C LEU A 127 -15.77 14.59 -9.73
N MET A 128 -14.59 14.69 -9.15
CA MET A 128 -13.31 14.35 -9.77
C MET A 128 -12.37 13.71 -8.75
N GLY A 129 -11.35 13.00 -9.24
CA GLY A 129 -10.36 12.35 -8.39
C GLY A 129 -10.97 11.26 -7.52
N ASP A 130 -10.44 11.07 -6.32
CA ASP A 130 -10.87 10.00 -5.43
C ASP A 130 -12.35 10.10 -5.02
N ALA A 131 -12.93 11.31 -5.01
CA ALA A 131 -14.37 11.49 -4.76
C ALA A 131 -15.25 10.85 -5.85
N ALA A 132 -14.72 10.65 -7.05
CA ALA A 132 -15.39 10.00 -8.18
C ALA A 132 -14.91 8.56 -8.42
N HIS A 133 -13.64 8.26 -8.17
CA HIS A 133 -13.03 6.99 -8.63
C HIS A 133 -11.80 6.58 -7.81
N ALA A 134 -11.87 6.65 -6.48
CA ALA A 134 -10.78 6.13 -5.64
C ALA A 134 -10.46 4.67 -5.99
N SER A 135 -9.18 4.36 -6.13
CA SER A 135 -8.67 3.03 -6.49
C SER A 135 -7.58 2.58 -5.54
N THR A 136 -7.32 1.28 -5.50
CA THR A 136 -6.11 0.76 -4.86
C THR A 136 -4.85 1.27 -5.59
N PRO A 137 -3.69 1.38 -4.90
CA PRO A 137 -2.49 2.01 -5.43
C PRO A 137 -1.63 1.08 -6.32
N HIS A 138 -2.11 -0.12 -6.68
CA HIS A 138 -1.29 -1.13 -7.35
C HIS A 138 -0.69 -0.66 -8.69
N LEU A 139 -1.38 0.24 -9.40
CA LEU A 139 -0.90 0.84 -10.65
C LEU A 139 -0.21 2.20 -10.45
N GLY A 140 -0.23 2.78 -9.25
CA GLY A 140 0.29 4.13 -9.00
C GLY A 140 -0.41 5.25 -9.78
N ALA A 141 -1.56 4.97 -10.41
CA ALA A 141 -2.20 5.88 -11.36
C ALA A 141 -3.31 6.76 -10.78
N GLY A 142 -3.70 6.55 -9.51
CA GLY A 142 -4.84 7.24 -8.86
C GLY A 142 -4.83 8.75 -9.06
N SER A 143 -3.71 9.39 -8.71
CA SER A 143 -3.55 10.83 -8.89
C SER A 143 -3.61 11.25 -10.37
N GLY A 144 -3.03 10.46 -11.27
CA GLY A 144 -3.02 10.75 -12.71
C GLY A 144 -4.40 10.66 -13.37
N MET A 145 -5.35 9.89 -12.81
CA MET A 145 -6.72 9.83 -13.32
C MET A 145 -7.53 11.11 -13.04
N ALA A 146 -7.05 11.99 -12.15
CA ALA A 146 -7.74 13.22 -11.77
C ALA A 146 -7.32 14.46 -12.58
N PHE A 147 -6.18 14.40 -13.27
CA PHE A 147 -5.59 15.50 -14.05
C PHE A 147 -5.83 15.28 -15.55
#